data_AF-A0A9E4M932-F1
#
_entry.id   AF-A0A9E4M932-F1
#
_cell.length_a   1.000
_cell.length_b   1.000
_cell.length_c   1.000
_cell.angle_alpha   90.00
_cell.angle_beta   90.00
_cell.angle_gamma   90.00
#
_symmetry.space_group_name_H-M   'P 1'
#
loop_
_entity.id
_entity.type
_entity.pdbx_description
1 polymer ?
#
loop_
_entity_poly.entity_id
_entity_poly.type
_entity_poly.pdbx_seq_one_letter_code
_entity_poly.pdbx_strand_id
1 'polypeptide(L)' 'MRSLHESEASRTIAFVGGTALRFLEDLPRFSEDLDFSRVSSQGYDPVLWLRKLKRDLHLAGFDSTVR' A
#
# COMPACT_ATOMS: atom_id res chain seq x y z
N MET A 1 -1.67 0.06 5.61
CA MET A 1 -0.63 -1.00 5.70
C MET A 1 -1.19 -2.38 6.04
N ARG A 2 -2.07 -2.55 7.06
CA ARG A 2 -2.56 -3.88 7.48
C ARG A 2 -3.11 -4.74 6.34
N SER A 3 -3.99 -4.21 5.49
CA SER A 3 -4.60 -5.00 4.41
C SER A 3 -3.58 -5.54 3.40
N LEU A 4 -2.55 -4.76 3.07
CA LEU A 4 -1.46 -5.18 2.18
C LEU A 4 -0.56 -6.24 2.86
N HIS A 5 -0.31 -6.07 4.15
CA HIS A 5 0.50 -7.01 4.94
C HIS A 5 -0.19 -8.38 5.08
N GLU A 6 -1.49 -8.40 5.42
CA GLU A 6 -2.29 -9.63 5.51
C GLU A 6 -2.44 -10.37 4.17
N SER A 7 -2.26 -9.67 3.06
CA SER A 7 -2.23 -10.26 1.71
C SER A 7 -0.83 -10.66 1.26
N GLU A 8 0.16 -10.62 2.15
CA GLU A 8 1.58 -10.88 1.87
C GLU A 8 2.16 -10.06 0.70
N ALA A 9 1.60 -8.88 0.40
CA ALA A 9 2.00 -8.07 -0.75
C ALA A 9 3.49 -7.68 -0.69
N SER A 10 4.03 -7.49 0.52
CA SER A 10 5.44 -7.14 0.77
C SER A 10 6.44 -8.17 0.25
N ARG A 11 6.01 -9.39 -0.12
CA ARG A 11 6.85 -10.39 -0.79
C ARG A 11 7.24 -10.00 -2.21
N THR A 12 6.48 -9.09 -2.82
CA THR A 12 6.59 -8.78 -4.26
C THR A 12 6.63 -7.28 -4.57
N ILE A 13 6.24 -6.42 -3.61
CA ILE A 13 6.36 -4.96 -3.71
C ILE A 13 7.13 -4.38 -2.52
N ALA A 14 7.89 -3.33 -2.77
CA ALA A 14 8.58 -2.53 -1.76
C ALA A 14 7.93 -1.14 -1.64
N PHE A 15 7.78 -0.65 -0.41
CA PHE A 15 7.30 0.70 -0.13
C PHE A 15 8.42 1.71 -0.37
N VAL A 16 8.17 2.71 -1.22
CA VAL A 16 9.17 3.68 -1.69
C VAL A 16 8.60 5.10 -1.71
N GLY A 17 9.38 6.07 -2.19
CA GLY A 17 8.92 7.44 -2.42
C GLY A 17 8.96 8.35 -1.18
N GLY A 18 8.32 9.51 -1.30
CA GLY A 18 8.38 10.57 -0.31
C GLY A 18 7.77 10.18 1.05
N THR A 19 6.72 9.36 1.04
CA THR A 19 6.09 8.87 2.27
C THR A 19 6.95 7.81 2.95
N ALA A 20 7.65 6.94 2.21
CA ALA A 20 8.62 6.02 2.79
C ALA A 20 9.74 6.77 3.51
N LEU A 21 10.32 7.78 2.85
CA LEU A 21 11.37 8.60 3.45
C LEU A 21 10.89 9.36 4.68
N ARG A 22 9.63 9.84 4.68
CA ARG A 22 9.03 10.49 5.86
C ARG A 22 9.08 9.58 7.08
N PHE A 23 8.73 8.30 6.93
CA PHE A 23 8.71 7.36 8.04
C PHE A 23 10.09 6.83 8.43
N LEU A 24 10.96 6.57 7.45
CA LEU A 24 12.29 6.01 7.71
C LEU A 24 13.26 7.03 8.33
N GLU A 25 13.11 8.31 7.97
CA GLU A 25 14.01 9.40 8.39
C GLU A 25 13.33 10.44 9.30
N ASP A 26 12.14 10.11 9.83
CA ASP A 26 11.34 10.97 10.73
C ASP A 26 11.20 12.43 10.27
N LEU A 27 10.88 12.63 8.98
CA LEU A 27 10.88 13.97 8.39
C LEU A 27 9.62 14.75 8.81
N PRO A 28 9.73 16.02 9.25
CA PRO A 28 8.63 16.81 9.79
C PRO A 28 7.76 17.42 8.69
N ARG A 29 7.27 16.58 7.77
CA ARG A 29 6.35 16.98 6.69
C ARG A 29 5.17 16.02 6.60
N PHE A 30 4.05 16.53 6.10
CA PHE A 30 2.95 15.69 5.64
C PHE A 30 3.31 15.04 4.30
N SER A 31 2.73 13.86 4.04
CA SER A 31 2.86 13.13 2.78
C SER A 31 1.60 12.31 2.59
N GLU A 32 0.93 12.51 1.46
CA GLU A 32 -0.43 11.99 1.18
C GLU A 32 -0.38 10.61 0.50
N ASP A 33 0.54 10.44 -0.44
CA ASP A 33 0.58 9.28 -1.33
C ASP A 33 1.25 8.06 -0.71
N LEU A 34 0.98 6.87 -1.27
CA LEU A 34 1.73 5.65 -0.97
C LEU A 34 2.25 5.04 -2.27
N ASP A 35 3.57 5.08 -2.45
CA ASP A 35 4.21 4.55 -3.65
C ASP A 35 4.83 3.18 -3.40
N PHE A 36 4.68 2.28 -4.37
CA PHE A 36 5.25 0.94 -4.32
C PHE A 36 5.98 0.60 -5.61
N SER A 37 7.13 -0.05 -5.49
CA SER A 37 7.88 -0.62 -6.62
C SER A 37 7.79 -2.14 -6.60
N ARG A 38 7.56 -2.76 -7.77
CA ARG A 38 7.58 -4.21 -7.91
C ARG A 38 9.02 -4.73 -7.81
N VAL A 39 9.28 -5.59 -6.83
CA VAL A 39 10.58 -6.25 -6.61
C VAL A 39 10.60 -7.70 -7.10
N SER A 40 9.44 -8.32 -7.29
CA SER A 40 9.31 -9.65 -7.87
C SER A 40 8.01 -9.77 -8.67
N SER A 41 8.04 -10.52 -9.77
CA SER A 41 6.84 -10.91 -10.53
C SER A 41 6.15 -12.14 -9.95
N GLN A 42 6.86 -12.96 -9.16
CA GLN A 42 6.34 -14.21 -8.62
C GLN A 42 5.29 -13.92 -7.55
N GLY A 43 4.03 -14.23 -7.82
CA GLY A 43 2.92 -13.97 -6.89
C GLY A 43 2.47 -12.50 -6.86
N TYR A 44 2.85 -11.68 -7.86
CA TYR A 44 2.40 -10.31 -7.99
C TYR A 44 0.94 -10.27 -8.47
N ASP A 45 0.00 -10.03 -7.54
CA ASP A 45 -1.45 -9.91 -7.83
C ASP A 45 -2.05 -8.65 -7.18
N PRO A 46 -1.84 -7.47 -7.80
CA PRO A 46 -2.30 -6.20 -7.25
C PRO A 46 -3.83 -6.10 -7.21
N VAL A 47 -4.55 -6.79 -8.09
CA VAL A 47 -6.02 -6.74 -8.13
C VAL A 47 -6.60 -7.36 -6.86
N LEU A 48 -6.06 -8.50 -6.42
CA LEU A 48 -6.48 -9.14 -5.19
C LEU A 48 -6.22 -8.27 -3.96
N TRP A 49 -5.04 -7.64 -3.88
CA TRP A 49 -4.67 -6.76 -2.78
C TRP A 49 -5.54 -5.49 -2.75
N LEU A 50 -5.75 -4.86 -3.89
CA LEU A 50 -6.56 -3.64 -4.00
C LEU A 50 -8.03 -3.90 -3.70
N ARG A 51 -8.57 -5.07 -4.05
CA ARG A 51 -9.92 -5.47 -3.64
C ARG A 51 -10.06 -5.57 -2.13
N LYS A 52 -9.10 -6.20 -1.45
CA LYS A 52 -9.10 -6.28 0.01
C LYS A 52 -8.97 -4.90 0.63
N LEU A 53 -8.02 -4.08 0.14
CA LEU A 53 -7.80 -2.72 0.62
C LEU A 53 -9.08 -1.87 0.47
N LYS A 54 -9.72 -1.89 -0.70
CA LYS A 54 -10.99 -1.18 -0.96
C LYS A 54 -12.08 -1.61 0.03
N ARG A 55 -12.22 -2.92 0.27
CA ARG A 55 -13.21 -3.43 1.24
C ARG A 55 -12.93 -2.91 2.64
N ASP A 56 -11.69 -3.02 3.09
CA ASP A 56 -11.31 -2.63 4.44
C ASP A 56 -11.41 -1.10 4.64
N LEU A 57 -11.13 -0.30 3.61
CA LEU A 57 -11.34 1.15 3.60
C LEU A 57 -12.83 1.51 3.73
N HIS A 58 -13.71 0.86 2.97
CA HIS A 58 -15.16 1.07 3.12
C HIS A 58 -15.66 0.69 4.51
N LEU A 59 -15.19 -0.42 5.08
CA LEU A 59 -15.55 -0.82 6.44
C LEU A 59 -15.07 0.18 7.49
N ALA A 60 -13.99 0.91 7.21
CA ALA A 60 -13.51 2.01 8.04
C ALA A 60 -14.23 3.35 7.77
N GLY A 61 -15.23 3.39 6.88
CA GLY A 61 -16.05 4.57 6.59
C GLY A 61 -15.48 5.47 5.48
N PHE A 62 -14.46 5.03 4.74
CA PHE A 62 -13.90 5.78 3.62
C PHE A 62 -14.59 5.39 2.31
N ASP A 63 -14.89 6.39 1.47
CA ASP A 63 -15.24 6.15 0.07
C ASP A 63 -13.97 5.86 -0.73
N SER A 64 -13.90 4.71 -1.37
CA SER A 64 -12.70 4.28 -2.09
C SER A 64 -13.04 3.60 -3.41
N THR A 65 -12.27 3.92 -4.45
CA THR A 65 -12.45 3.32 -5.79
C THR A 65 -11.20 2.59 -6.23
N VAL A 66 -11.39 1.55 -7.03
CA VAL A 66 -10.33 0.84 -7.76
C VAL A 66 -10.77 0.86 -9.21
N ARG A 67 -9.93 1.36 -10.10
CA ARG A 67 -10.19 1.47 -11.54
C ARG A 67 -9.40 0.42 -12.30
#